data_AF-A8XNZ2-F1
#
_entry.id   AF-A8XNZ2-F1
#
_cell.length_a   1.000
_cell.length_b   1.000
_cell.length_c   1.000
_cell.angle_alpha   90.00
_cell.angle_beta   90.00
_cell.angle_gamma   90.00
#
_symmetry.space_group_name_H-M   'P 1'
#
loop_
_entity.id
_entity.type
_entity.pdbx_description
1 polymer ?
#
loop_
_entity_poly.entity_id
_entity_poly.type
_entity_poly.pdbx_seq_one_letter_code
_entity_poly.pdbx_strand_id
1 'polypeptide(L)'
;MRLSIFLLFSFLVLGRYCYENKFRFSGTVYCKSEHRWCVRIRVIEVDTLIDDSIASDDFCSDETTKTYDIAGTDENDGILDRNFEIQMIVTHNCSRNTDTVFKTPIKRIPLPKQPTEHATIRQHLNLNMNSSQ
;
A
#
# COMPACT_ATOMS: atom_id res chain seq x y z
N MET A 1 -30.82 43.35 16.05
CA MET A 1 -30.73 41.97 15.52
C MET A 1 -30.11 42.00 14.12
N ARG A 2 -28.78 41.93 14.01
CA ARG A 2 -28.06 41.85 12.71
C ARG A 2 -26.79 41.01 12.86
N LEU A 3 -26.93 39.84 13.48
CA LEU A 3 -25.83 38.88 13.67
C LEU A 3 -26.29 37.51 13.21
N SER A 4 -26.68 37.37 11.93
CA SER A 4 -27.23 36.08 11.46
C SER A 4 -26.99 35.76 9.98
N ILE A 5 -26.04 36.44 9.31
CA ILE A 5 -25.69 36.12 7.91
C ILE A 5 -24.24 35.65 7.79
N PHE A 6 -23.32 36.16 8.61
CA PHE A 6 -21.91 35.72 8.60
C PHE A 6 -21.67 34.30 9.14
N LEU A 7 -22.58 33.76 9.97
CA LEU A 7 -22.48 32.39 10.48
C LEU A 7 -22.90 31.33 9.46
N LEU A 8 -23.67 31.69 8.43
CA LEU A 8 -24.13 30.75 7.40
C LEU A 8 -23.07 30.49 6.30
N PHE A 9 -22.10 31.39 6.12
CA PHE A 9 -20.99 31.16 5.18
C PHE A 9 -19.82 30.35 5.80
N SER A 10 -19.80 30.18 7.13
CA SER A 10 -18.75 29.42 7.83
C SER A 10 -18.87 27.90 7.67
N PHE A 11 -20.04 27.38 7.27
CA PHE A 11 -20.26 25.93 7.11
C PHE A 11 -20.08 25.43 5.68
N LEU A 12 -19.77 26.30 4.72
CA LEU A 12 -19.71 25.95 3.29
C LEU A 12 -18.32 25.55 2.77
N VAL A 13 -17.27 25.49 3.60
CA VAL A 13 -15.89 25.41 3.10
C VAL A 13 -15.14 24.10 3.42
N LEU A 14 -15.72 23.11 4.11
CA LEU A 14 -14.92 21.92 4.51
C LEU A 14 -15.54 20.59 4.11
N GLY A 15 -16.21 20.53 2.96
CA GLY A 15 -16.29 19.26 2.24
C GLY A 15 -14.92 18.96 1.63
N ARG A 16 -13.99 18.37 2.40
CA ARG A 16 -12.87 17.67 1.76
C ARG A 16 -13.50 16.54 0.97
N TYR A 17 -13.40 16.62 -0.35
CA TYR A 17 -13.75 15.49 -1.20
C TYR A 17 -12.73 14.38 -0.93
N CYS A 18 -13.07 13.49 -0.01
CA CYS A 18 -12.41 12.20 0.18
C CYS A 18 -12.86 11.36 -1.02
N TYR A 19 -11.95 11.08 -1.94
CA TYR A 19 -12.24 10.24 -3.09
C TYR A 19 -11.54 8.91 -2.89
N GLU A 20 -12.31 7.82 -2.90
CA GLU A 20 -11.77 6.47 -2.86
C GLU A 20 -10.98 6.19 -4.16
N ASN A 21 -9.69 5.93 -4.02
CA ASN A 21 -8.78 5.55 -5.10
C ASN A 21 -8.55 4.05 -5.05
N LYS A 22 -8.69 3.39 -6.20
CA LYS A 22 -8.56 1.93 -6.28
C LYS A 22 -7.18 1.58 -6.79
N PHE A 23 -6.51 0.71 -6.05
CA PHE A 23 -5.20 0.19 -6.40
C PHE A 23 -5.27 -1.30 -6.68
N ARG A 24 -4.45 -1.75 -7.62
CA ARG A 24 -4.22 -3.16 -7.88
C ARG A 24 -2.73 -3.42 -7.95
N PHE A 25 -2.27 -4.38 -7.17
CA PHE A 25 -0.88 -4.79 -7.08
C PHE A 25 -0.76 -6.22 -7.55
N SER A 26 0.10 -6.48 -8.52
CA SER A 26 0.33 -7.84 -8.99
C SER A 26 1.79 -8.11 -9.26
N GLY A 27 2.14 -9.39 -9.25
CA GLY A 27 3.48 -9.81 -9.60
C GLY A 27 3.77 -11.20 -9.08
N THR A 28 5.05 -11.46 -8.82
CA THR A 28 5.49 -12.77 -8.37
C THR A 28 6.37 -12.65 -7.15
N VAL A 29 6.24 -13.62 -6.26
CA VAL A 29 7.14 -13.87 -5.15
C VAL A 29 8.04 -15.03 -5.52
N TYR A 30 9.34 -14.79 -5.47
CA TYR A 30 10.37 -15.78 -5.76
C TYR A 30 11.12 -16.16 -4.47
N CYS A 31 11.15 -17.47 -4.20
CA CYS A 31 11.74 -18.06 -3.02
C CYS A 31 12.43 -19.40 -3.34
N LYS A 32 13.73 -19.52 -3.04
CA LYS A 32 14.49 -20.77 -3.13
C LYS A 32 14.63 -21.42 -1.76
N SER A 33 13.50 -21.75 -1.14
CA SER A 33 13.48 -22.52 0.11
C SER A 33 13.42 -24.01 -0.17
N GLU A 34 14.10 -24.83 0.64
CA GLU A 34 13.97 -26.29 0.64
C GLU A 34 12.74 -26.77 1.42
N HIS A 35 12.06 -25.85 2.11
CA HIS A 35 10.87 -26.11 2.91
C HIS A 35 9.71 -25.23 2.45
N ARG A 36 8.48 -25.64 2.80
CA ARG A 36 7.27 -24.82 2.64
C ARG A 36 7.52 -23.44 3.23
N TRP A 37 7.27 -22.41 2.43
CA TRP A 37 7.46 -21.03 2.82
C TRP A 37 6.12 -20.29 2.84
N CYS A 38 6.01 -19.30 3.72
CA CYS A 38 4.83 -18.48 3.93
C CYS A 38 5.21 -17.01 3.85
N VAL A 39 4.29 -16.21 3.32
CA VAL A 39 4.44 -14.78 3.10
C VAL A 39 3.16 -14.07 3.52
N ARG A 40 3.34 -12.92 4.16
CA ARG A 40 2.34 -11.89 4.38
C ARG A 40 2.77 -10.62 3.67
N ILE A 41 2.03 -10.22 2.65
CA ILE A 41 2.21 -8.96 1.93
C ILE A 41 1.26 -7.94 2.54
N ARG A 42 1.78 -6.80 2.95
CA ARG A 42 1.01 -5.62 3.32
C ARG A 42 1.44 -4.46 2.44
N VAL A 43 0.49 -3.81 1.79
CA VAL A 43 0.72 -2.57 1.07
C VAL A 43 0.23 -1.42 1.93
N ILE A 44 1.10 -0.46 2.14
CA ILE A 44 0.79 0.73 2.93
C ILE A 44 1.02 1.98 2.10
N GLU A 45 0.26 3.02 2.42
CA GLU A 45 0.69 4.39 2.21
C GLU A 45 1.63 4.77 3.36
N VAL A 46 2.84 5.26 3.03
CA VAL A 46 3.80 5.75 4.00
C VAL A 46 3.49 7.21 4.26
N ASP A 47 2.78 7.46 5.35
CA ASP A 47 2.29 8.78 5.66
C ASP A 47 3.04 9.39 6.87
N THR A 48 2.92 10.70 7.06
CA THR A 48 3.75 11.40 8.07
C THR A 48 3.32 11.11 9.52
N LEU A 49 2.09 10.60 9.70
CA LEU A 49 1.47 10.41 11.01
C LEU A 49 0.95 8.99 11.26
N ILE A 50 0.32 8.34 10.27
CA ILE A 50 -0.22 6.99 10.39
C ILE A 50 -0.06 6.28 9.03
N ASP A 51 0.68 5.17 8.99
CA ASP A 51 0.75 4.34 7.78
C ASP A 51 -0.61 3.69 7.51
N ASP A 52 -1.29 4.08 6.44
CA ASP A 52 -2.60 3.56 6.08
C ASP A 52 -2.48 2.25 5.29
N SER A 53 -3.24 1.23 5.71
CA SER A 53 -3.20 -0.10 5.10
C SER A 53 -4.11 -0.14 3.87
N ILE A 54 -3.53 -0.29 2.69
CA ILE A 54 -4.26 -0.29 1.42
C ILE A 54 -4.74 -1.69 1.05
N ALA A 55 -3.83 -2.67 1.10
CA ALA A 55 -4.10 -4.05 0.69
C ALA A 55 -3.26 -5.05 1.48
N SER A 56 -3.74 -6.28 1.59
CA SER A 56 -2.98 -7.36 2.19
C SER A 56 -3.32 -8.72 1.58
N ASP A 57 -2.36 -9.62 1.57
CA ASP A 57 -2.57 -11.03 1.22
C ASP A 57 -1.55 -11.92 1.95
N ASP A 58 -2.02 -13.09 2.35
CA ASP A 58 -1.30 -14.06 3.15
C ASP A 58 -1.39 -15.42 2.48
N PHE A 59 -0.25 -16.02 2.15
CA PHE A 59 -0.23 -17.34 1.53
C PHE A 59 1.05 -18.12 1.86
N CYS A 60 0.97 -19.44 1.67
CA CYS A 60 2.14 -20.31 1.66
C CYS A 60 2.27 -21.02 0.31
N SER A 61 3.47 -21.50 0.01
CA SER A 61 3.78 -22.25 -1.20
C SER A 61 4.89 -23.27 -0.94
N ASP A 62 4.86 -24.35 -1.71
CA ASP A 62 5.98 -25.28 -1.87
C ASP A 62 6.72 -25.04 -3.20
N GLU A 63 6.17 -24.17 -4.06
CA GLU A 63 6.75 -23.80 -5.36
C GLU A 63 7.83 -22.74 -5.21
N THR A 64 8.79 -22.70 -6.13
CA THR A 64 9.86 -21.69 -6.14
C THR A 64 9.34 -20.29 -6.44
N THR A 65 8.24 -20.17 -7.18
CA THR A 65 7.62 -18.88 -7.54
C THR A 65 6.13 -18.96 -7.34
N LYS A 66 5.51 -17.91 -6.80
CA LYS A 66 4.05 -17.79 -6.71
C LYS A 66 3.59 -16.41 -7.14
N THR A 67 2.53 -16.36 -7.93
CA THR A 67 1.91 -15.11 -8.37
C THR A 67 0.98 -14.58 -7.27
N TYR A 68 0.94 -13.26 -7.12
CA TYR A 68 -0.06 -12.56 -6.30
C TYR A 68 -0.77 -11.49 -7.13
N ASP A 69 -2.00 -11.20 -6.76
CA ASP A 69 -2.83 -10.16 -7.35
C ASP A 69 -3.81 -9.67 -6.29
N ILE A 70 -3.55 -8.48 -5.75
CA ILE A 70 -4.24 -7.92 -4.59
C ILE A 70 -4.79 -6.55 -4.95
N ALA A 71 -6.04 -6.32 -4.60
CA ALA A 71 -6.70 -5.02 -4.76
C ALA A 71 -6.90 -4.38 -3.39
N GLY A 72 -6.85 -3.06 -3.37
CA GLY A 72 -7.03 -2.26 -2.18
C GLY A 72 -7.55 -0.89 -2.54
N THR A 73 -8.05 -0.18 -1.54
CA THR A 73 -8.53 1.18 -1.73
C THR A 73 -7.92 2.10 -0.69
N ASP A 74 -7.72 3.34 -1.09
CA ASP A 74 -7.23 4.39 -0.22
C ASP A 74 -7.96 5.69 -0.50
N GLU A 75 -8.27 6.46 0.53
CA GLU A 75 -9.08 7.67 0.42
C GLU A 75 -8.28 8.95 0.66
N ASN A 76 -7.05 8.84 1.16
CA ASN A 76 -6.26 9.98 1.65
C ASN A 76 -4.82 9.88 1.14
N ASP A 77 -4.24 11.03 0.75
CA ASP A 77 -2.84 11.16 0.33
C ASP A 77 -1.95 11.84 1.38
N GLY A 78 -2.38 11.78 2.64
CA GLY A 78 -1.87 12.66 3.67
C GLY A 78 -2.19 14.15 3.44
N ILE A 79 -1.38 15.04 4.04
CA ILE A 79 -1.66 16.49 4.12
C ILE A 79 -0.60 17.34 3.38
N LEU A 80 0.56 16.77 3.06
CA LEU A 80 1.78 17.54 2.76
C LEU A 80 2.19 17.56 1.29
N ASP A 81 2.02 16.46 0.54
CA ASP A 81 2.30 16.42 -0.88
C ASP A 81 1.18 15.70 -1.66
N ARG A 82 1.09 15.89 -2.98
CA ARG A 82 -0.02 15.37 -3.81
C ARG A 82 0.34 14.02 -4.44
N ASN A 83 0.95 13.13 -3.68
CA ASN A 83 1.27 11.78 -4.12
C ASN A 83 0.87 10.78 -3.04
N PHE A 84 0.58 9.56 -3.46
CA PHE A 84 0.60 8.41 -2.57
C PHE A 84 2.03 7.87 -2.50
N GLU A 85 2.57 7.73 -1.29
CA GLU A 85 3.86 7.09 -1.01
C GLU A 85 3.67 5.59 -0.74
N ILE A 86 3.55 4.79 -1.80
CA ILE A 86 3.24 3.36 -1.64
C ILE A 86 4.49 2.53 -1.29
N GLN A 87 4.39 1.71 -0.25
CA GLN A 87 5.40 0.70 0.11
C GLN A 87 4.77 -0.68 0.36
N MET A 88 5.45 -1.74 -0.08
CA MET A 88 5.11 -3.11 0.32
C MET A 88 6.01 -3.55 1.48
N ILE A 89 5.39 -4.00 2.55
CA ILE A 89 6.02 -4.66 3.69
C ILE A 89 5.68 -6.15 3.60
N VAL A 90 6.72 -6.98 3.47
CA VAL A 90 6.60 -8.41 3.24
C VAL A 90 7.22 -9.15 4.42
N THR A 91 6.39 -9.84 5.21
CA THR A 91 6.88 -10.74 6.27
C THR A 91 6.94 -12.15 5.73
N HIS A 92 8.06 -12.84 5.87
CA HIS A 92 8.25 -14.16 5.28
C HIS A 92 9.30 -15.02 5.99
N ASN A 93 9.22 -16.34 5.81
CA ASN A 93 10.20 -17.32 6.28
C ASN A 93 10.98 -18.00 5.13
N CYS A 94 11.03 -17.37 3.95
CA CYS A 94 11.72 -17.93 2.80
C CYS A 94 13.24 -18.13 2.99
N SER A 95 13.94 -17.09 3.44
CA SER A 95 15.41 -17.07 3.51
C SER A 95 15.96 -17.69 4.79
N ARG A 96 15.10 -17.92 5.79
CA ARG A 96 15.44 -18.43 7.12
C ARG A 96 14.23 -19.17 7.68
N ASN A 97 14.44 -20.16 8.55
CA ASN A 97 13.37 -20.85 9.29
C ASN A 97 12.63 -19.95 10.30
N THR A 98 12.84 -18.63 10.26
CA THR A 98 12.23 -17.62 11.13
C THR A 98 11.66 -16.51 10.26
N ASP A 99 10.58 -15.88 10.72
CA ASP A 99 10.00 -14.73 10.02
C ASP A 99 11.01 -13.57 9.93
N THR A 100 11.09 -13.01 8.73
CA THR A 100 11.92 -11.87 8.37
C THR A 100 11.07 -10.86 7.62
N VAL A 101 11.46 -9.57 7.67
CA VAL A 101 10.72 -8.49 7.02
C VAL A 101 11.56 -7.93 5.88
N PHE A 102 10.97 -7.91 4.69
CA PHE A 102 11.47 -7.25 3.49
C PHE A 102 10.58 -6.05 3.17
N LYS A 103 11.17 -4.90 2.87
CA LYS A 103 10.44 -3.69 2.45
C LYS A 103 10.86 -3.29 1.05
N THR A 104 9.89 -2.98 0.19
CA THR A 104 10.21 -2.40 -1.13
C THR A 104 10.62 -0.93 -0.99
N PRO A 105 11.32 -0.37 -1.98
CA PRO A 105 11.43 1.07 -2.12
C PRO A 105 10.04 1.73 -2.16
N ILE A 106 9.95 2.95 -1.64
CA ILE A 106 8.73 3.76 -1.70
C ILE A 106 8.50 4.20 -3.15
N LYS A 107 7.29 3.98 -3.66
CA LYS A 107 6.87 4.40 -4.98
C LYS A 107 5.87 5.54 -4.85
N ARG A 108 6.23 6.70 -5.39
CA ARG A 108 5.35 7.88 -5.44
C ARG A 108 4.39 7.78 -6.62
N ILE A 109 3.09 7.93 -6.36
CA ILE A 109 2.04 7.90 -7.38
C ILE A 109 1.26 9.21 -7.31
N PRO A 110 1.26 10.02 -8.37
CA PRO A 110 0.57 11.30 -8.36
C PRO A 110 -0.93 11.15 -8.12
N LEU A 111 -1.51 12.05 -7.33
CA LEU A 111 -2.93 12.03 -7.09
C LEU A 111 -3.73 12.40 -8.33
N PRO A 112 -4.76 11.63 -8.67
CA PRO A 112 -5.65 11.98 -9.75
C PRO A 112 -6.53 13.16 -9.33
N LYS A 113 -6.98 13.94 -10.31
CA LYS A 113 -7.90 15.07 -10.07
C LYS A 113 -9.35 14.64 -9.79
N GLN A 114 -9.64 13.35 -9.90
CA GLN A 114 -10.96 12.71 -9.80
C GLN A 114 -10.78 11.27 -9.29
N PRO A 115 -11.80 10.63 -8.67
CA PRO A 115 -11.76 9.22 -8.32
C PRO A 115 -11.29 8.38 -9.50
N THR A 116 -10.24 7.60 -9.31
CA THR A 116 -9.62 6.83 -10.40
C THR A 116 -9.26 5.43 -9.92
N GLU A 117 -9.41 4.47 -10.84
CA GLU A 117 -8.75 3.18 -10.72
C GLU A 117 -7.33 3.32 -11.29
N HIS A 118 -6.33 3.22 -10.42
CA HIS A 118 -4.95 3.32 -10.83
C HIS A 118 -4.55 2.13 -11.70
N ALA A 119 -3.65 2.37 -12.65
CA ALA A 119 -3.04 1.29 -13.42
C ALA A 119 -2.36 0.28 -12.48
N THR A 120 -2.43 -1.00 -12.84
CA THR A 120 -1.85 -2.08 -12.02
C THR A 120 -0.37 -1.85 -11.74
N ILE A 121 -0.02 -1.82 -10.45
CA ILE A 121 1.34 -1.68 -9.97
C ILE A 121 1.98 -3.06 -9.98
N ARG A 122 2.87 -3.29 -10.94
CA ARG A 122 3.59 -4.56 -11.06
C ARG A 122 4.86 -4.54 -10.21
N GLN A 123 4.98 -5.50 -9.29
CA GLN A 123 6.16 -5.64 -8.44
C GLN A 123 6.54 -7.11 -8.29
N HIS A 124 7.79 -7.42 -8.60
CA HIS A 124 8.34 -8.77 -8.38
C HIS A 124 9.19 -8.76 -7.12
N LEU A 125 8.97 -9.74 -6.24
CA LEU A 125 9.57 -9.84 -4.92
C LEU A 125 10.56 -11.00 -4.91
N ASN A 126 11.84 -10.73 -4.66
CA ASN A 126 12.86 -11.76 -4.50
C ASN A 126 13.26 -11.86 -3.02
N LEU A 127 12.72 -12.88 -2.34
CA LEU A 127 12.89 -13.05 -0.89
C LEU A 127 14.22 -13.71 -0.50
N ASN A 128 15.03 -14.09 -1.48
CA ASN A 128 16.35 -14.69 -1.24
C ASN A 128 17.43 -13.64 -1.00
N MET A 129 17.19 -12.38 -1.35
CA MET A 129 18.13 -11.31 -1.06
C MET A 129 17.97 -10.90 0.41
N ASN A 130 19.05 -10.97 1.18
CA ASN A 130 19.10 -10.33 2.50
C ASN A 130 18.90 -8.82 2.30
N SER A 131 17.72 -8.29 2.56
CA SER A 131 17.60 -6.86 2.85
C SER A 131 18.17 -6.64 4.25
N SER A 132 19.49 -6.41 4.32
CA SER A 132 20.06 -5.68 5.44
C SER A 132 19.33 -4.34 5.55
N GLN A 133 18.87 -4.07 6.77
CA GLN A 133 18.10 -2.91 7.21
C GLN A 133 18.58 -1.58 6.62
#